data_AF-A0A7W4JG93-F1
#
_entry.id   AF-A0A7W4JG93-F1
#
_cell.length_a   1.000
_cell.length_b   1.000
_cell.length_c   1.000
_cell.angle_alpha   90.00
_cell.angle_beta   90.00
_cell.angle_gamma   90.00
#
_symmetry.space_group_name_H-M   'P 1'
#
loop_
_entity.id
_entity.type
_entity.pdbx_description
1 polymer ?
#
loop_
_entity_poly.entity_id
_entity_poly.type
_entity_poly.pdbx_seq_one_letter_code
_entity_poly.pdbx_strand_id
1 'polypeptide(L)' 'SVRFRPMTLPDRFIDHNTQDAQYREAGLDATAIAATAMHALGVASSQQTA' A
#
# COMPACT_ATOMS: atom_id res chain seq x y z
N SER A 1 2.14 -16.21 -18.13
CA SER A 1 3.09 -15.17 -17.72
C SER A 1 2.71 -14.66 -16.34
N VAL A 2 3.67 -14.53 -15.43
CA VAL A 2 3.41 -14.00 -14.07
C VAL A 2 3.47 -12.48 -14.11
N ARG A 3 2.49 -11.80 -13.51
CA ARG A 3 2.51 -10.35 -13.29
C ARG A 3 2.98 -10.08 -11.86
N PHE A 4 4.12 -9.43 -11.72
CA PHE A 4 4.70 -9.05 -10.44
C PHE A 4 4.61 -7.53 -10.24
N ARG A 5 4.14 -7.09 -9.08
CA ARG A 5 3.94 -5.67 -8.73
C ARG A 5 4.51 -5.45 -7.32
N PRO A 6 5.80 -5.12 -7.19
CA PRO A 6 6.43 -4.98 -5.87
C PRO A 6 5.87 -3.77 -5.13
N MET A 7 5.79 -3.88 -3.82
CA MET A 7 5.60 -2.76 -2.89
C MET A 7 6.88 -2.63 -2.09
N THR A 8 7.59 -1.51 -2.26
CA THR A 8 8.90 -1.27 -1.65
C THR A 8 8.94 0.11 -1.01
N LEU A 9 9.98 0.38 -0.23
CA LEU A 9 10.24 1.74 0.21
C LEU A 9 10.44 2.66 -1.01
N PRO A 10 9.90 3.89 -0.96
CA PRO A 10 10.01 4.83 -2.06
C PRO A 10 11.41 5.44 -2.12
N ASP A 11 11.80 5.89 -3.32
CA ASP A 11 13.05 6.64 -3.52
C ASP A 11 12.87 8.11 -3.10
N ARG A 12 12.66 8.32 -1.80
CA ARG A 12 12.59 9.62 -1.14
C ARG A 12 12.88 9.45 0.35
N PHE A 13 13.23 10.53 1.02
CA PHE A 13 13.29 10.54 2.47
C PHE A 13 11.91 10.36 3.09
N ILE A 14 11.89 9.69 4.23
CA ILE A 14 10.75 9.52 5.14
C ILE A 14 11.17 10.16 6.46
N ASP A 15 10.27 10.94 7.06
CA ASP A 15 10.56 11.61 8.31
C ASP A 15 10.74 10.57 9.44
N HIS A 16 11.74 10.81 10.29
CA HIS A 16 11.99 9.91 11.42
C HIS A 16 10.78 9.90 12.36
N ASN A 17 10.23 8.71 12.57
CA ASN A 17 9.03 8.51 13.35
C ASN A 17 9.03 7.10 13.93
N THR A 18 7.96 6.72 14.64
CA THR A 18 7.69 5.32 14.95
C THR A 18 7.67 4.47 13.68
N GLN A 19 8.06 3.19 13.81
CA GLN A 19 8.13 2.27 12.68
C GLN A 19 6.78 2.16 11.93
N ASP A 20 5.67 2.04 12.66
CA ASP A 20 4.32 1.96 12.09
C ASP A 20 3.96 3.22 11.29
N ALA A 21 4.36 4.40 11.77
CA ALA A 21 4.12 5.65 11.05
C ALA A 21 4.93 5.71 9.75
N GLN A 22 6.20 5.30 9.78
CA GLN A 22 7.04 5.25 8.58
C GLN A 22 6.51 4.26 7.55
N TYR A 23 6.05 3.08 7.95
CA TYR A 23 5.45 2.11 7.02
C TYR A 23 4.15 2.61 6.41
N ARG A 24 3.31 3.28 7.20
CA ARG A 24 2.08 3.90 6.71
C ARG A 24 2.38 4.99 5.68
N GLU A 25 3.37 5.85 5.95
CA GLU A 25 3.80 6.88 5.01
C GLU A 25 4.39 6.30 3.72
N ALA A 26 5.09 5.16 3.81
CA ALA A 26 5.58 4.43 2.65
C ALA A 26 4.50 3.65 1.89
N GLY A 27 3.26 3.58 2.41
CA GLY A 27 2.19 2.76 1.85
C GLY A 27 2.42 1.26 1.99
N LEU A 28 3.18 0.84 3.01
CA LEU A 28 3.56 -0.56 3.28
C LEU A 28 2.85 -1.12 4.52
N ASP A 29 1.75 -0.51 4.94
CA ASP A 29 0.90 -1.04 6.00
C ASP A 29 -0.15 -2.04 5.47
N ALA A 30 -0.84 -2.73 6.39
CA ALA A 30 -1.81 -3.77 6.04
C ALA A 30 -2.94 -3.25 5.14
N THR A 31 -3.43 -2.03 5.41
CA THR A 31 -4.52 -1.41 4.65
C THR A 31 -4.10 -1.13 3.21
N ALA A 32 -2.91 -0.53 3.03
CA ALA A 32 -2.37 -0.23 1.71
C ALA A 32 -2.03 -1.49 0.90
N ILE A 33 -1.50 -2.53 1.56
CA ILE A 33 -1.23 -3.84 0.93
C ILE A 33 -2.53 -4.47 0.43
N ALA A 34 -3.57 -4.52 1.27
CA ALA A 34 -4.86 -5.09 0.89
C ALA A 34 -5.50 -4.31 -0.28
N ALA A 35 -5.46 -2.98 -0.22
CA ALA A 35 -5.95 -2.13 -1.30
C ALA A 35 -5.19 -2.36 -2.62
N THR A 36 -3.86 -2.44 -2.57
CA THR A 36 -3.02 -2.73 -3.73
C THR A 36 -3.33 -4.10 -4.32
N ALA A 37 -3.54 -5.11 -3.48
CA ALA A 37 -3.89 -6.46 -3.92
C ALA A 37 -5.26 -6.48 -4.62
N MET A 38 -6.30 -5.84 -4.04
CA MET A 38 -7.62 -5.74 -4.66
C MET A 38 -7.57 -5.01 -5.99
N HIS A 39 -6.87 -3.88 -6.05
CA HIS A 39 -6.65 -3.13 -7.28
C HIS A 39 -5.91 -3.97 -8.34
N ALA A 40 -4.87 -4.70 -7.95
CA ALA A 40 -4.12 -5.58 -8.84
C ALA A 40 -4.94 -6.73 -9.43
N LEU A 41 -5.98 -7.18 -8.71
CA LEU A 41 -6.96 -8.19 -9.13
C LEU A 41 -8.14 -7.60 -9.92
N GLY A 42 -8.25 -6.26 -10.02
CA GLY A 42 -9.37 -5.59 -10.69
C GLY A 42 -10.68 -5.65 -9.90
N VAL A 43 -10.62 -5.94 -8.60
CA VAL A 43 -11.78 -5.86 -7.72
C VAL A 43 -12.01 -4.38 -7.41
N ALA A 44 -13.12 -3.82 -7.92
CA ALA A 44 -13.51 -2.46 -7.56
C ALA A 44 -13.65 -2.40 -6.04
N SER A 45 -12.95 -1.47 -5.39
CA SER A 45 -13.23 -1.16 -4.00
C SER A 45 -14.67 -0.69 -3.95
N SER A 46 -15.56 -1.53 -3.40
CA SER A 46 -16.88 -1.11 -3.00
C SER A 46 -16.68 -0.02 -1.96
N GLN A 47 -16.64 1.24 -2.42
CA GLN A 47 -16.65 2.39 -1.54
C GLN A 47 -17.93 2.27 -0.72
N GLN A 48 -17.80 1.83 0.52
CA GLN A 48 -18.85 1.93 1.50
C GLN A 48 -18.94 3.43 1.83
N THR A 49 -19.67 4.16 1.01
CA THR A 49 -20.20 5.47 1.37
C THR A 49 -21.11 5.27 2.57
N ALA A 50 -20.65 5.73 3.74
CA ALA A 50 -21.50 6.06 4.87
C ALA A 50 -21.85 7.55 4.79
#